data_AF-A0A951ALA5-F1
#
_entry.id   AF-A0A951ALA5-F1
#
_cell.length_a   1.000
_cell.length_b   1.000
_cell.length_c   1.000
_cell.angle_alpha   90.00
_cell.angle_beta   90.00
_cell.angle_gamma   90.00
#
_symmetry.space_group_name_H-M   'P 1'
#
loop_
_entity.id
_entity.type
_entity.pdbx_description
1 polymer ?
#
loop_
_entity_poly.entity_id
_entity_poly.type
_entity_poly.pdbx_seq_one_letter_code
_entity_poly.pdbx_strand_id
1 'polypeptide(L)'
;MGHIGLLSGSADRANRLSEHLRDAGADPVVITDPAALPGEAGSDSVDFYIQLPVTIHPEGDTAVARVGSFLTAGLLARFRAVDRVLPVLAPGATVVLVSGNTPDEMSLPDDQHSRLALLHLLAHAARAELATKHVHVKVVSSQRSDQEIVHYALGGGDEAQSHPDMQDRASAATAYQDWRAEVMGLVGIES
;
A
#
# COMPACT_ATOMS: atom_id res chain seq x y z
N MET A 1 12.35 -6.19 -23.23
CA MET A 1 11.89 -4.88 -22.70
C MET A 1 11.93 -4.97 -21.20
N GLY A 2 12.47 -3.97 -20.51
CA GLY A 2 12.49 -3.97 -19.04
C GLY A 2 11.07 -3.82 -18.48
N HIS A 3 10.84 -4.31 -17.27
CA HIS A 3 9.55 -4.17 -16.59
C HIS A 3 9.28 -2.70 -16.26
N ILE A 4 8.19 -2.14 -16.74
CA ILE A 4 7.80 -0.76 -16.42
C ILE A 4 7.05 -0.78 -15.11
N GLY A 5 7.40 0.11 -14.18
CA GLY A 5 6.68 0.16 -12.93
C GLY A 5 6.62 1.52 -12.28
N LEU A 6 5.69 1.63 -11.37
CA LEU A 6 5.29 2.88 -10.74
C LEU A 6 5.68 2.87 -9.27
N LEU A 7 6.19 3.98 -8.77
CA LEU A 7 6.52 4.16 -7.35
C LEU A 7 5.83 5.40 -6.82
N SER A 8 5.26 5.30 -5.63
CA SER A 8 4.70 6.45 -4.91
C SER A 8 5.02 6.38 -3.43
N GLY A 9 4.90 7.50 -2.72
CA GLY A 9 5.16 7.60 -1.30
C GLY A 9 6.38 8.47 -0.98
N SER A 10 7.16 8.10 0.04
CA SER A 10 8.36 8.86 0.43
C SER A 10 9.32 9.07 -0.74
N ALA A 11 9.58 10.33 -1.10
CA ALA A 11 10.44 10.69 -2.23
C ALA A 11 11.87 10.14 -2.08
N ASP A 12 12.47 10.28 -0.89
CA ASP A 12 13.83 9.79 -0.63
C ASP A 12 13.93 8.28 -0.79
N ARG A 13 12.94 7.54 -0.27
CA ARG A 13 12.92 6.09 -0.39
C ARG A 13 12.57 5.63 -1.81
N ALA A 14 11.70 6.36 -2.51
CA ALA A 14 11.36 6.09 -3.91
C ALA A 14 12.58 6.26 -4.82
N ASN A 15 13.41 7.27 -4.58
CA ASN A 15 14.65 7.49 -5.33
C ASN A 15 15.63 6.31 -5.15
N ARG A 16 15.88 5.88 -3.91
CA ARG A 16 16.74 4.72 -3.63
C ARG A 16 16.21 3.42 -4.24
N LEU A 17 14.90 3.15 -4.12
CA LEU A 17 14.32 1.97 -4.76
C LEU A 17 14.40 2.04 -6.29
N SER A 18 14.28 3.24 -6.87
CA SER A 18 14.38 3.40 -8.32
C SER A 18 15.77 3.04 -8.84
N GLU A 19 16.83 3.31 -8.07
CA GLU A 19 18.19 2.85 -8.41
C GLU A 19 18.26 1.31 -8.39
N HIS A 20 17.79 0.68 -7.32
CA HIS A 20 17.77 -0.79 -7.23
C HIS A 20 16.92 -1.47 -8.33
N LEU A 21 15.80 -0.86 -8.73
CA LEU A 21 14.97 -1.37 -9.81
C LEU A 21 15.66 -1.25 -11.17
N ARG A 22 16.36 -0.14 -11.43
CA ARG A 22 17.15 0.04 -12.66
C ARG A 22 18.32 -0.94 -12.73
N ASP A 23 19.01 -1.16 -11.61
CA ASP A 23 20.07 -2.17 -11.51
C ASP A 23 19.55 -3.59 -11.79
N ALA A 24 18.28 -3.85 -11.46
CA ALA A 24 17.58 -5.10 -11.76
C ALA A 24 16.99 -5.15 -13.18
N GLY A 25 17.20 -4.13 -14.02
CA GLY A 25 16.74 -4.09 -15.41
C GLY A 25 15.29 -3.64 -15.62
N ALA A 26 14.67 -3.04 -14.61
CA ALA A 26 13.34 -2.42 -14.69
C ALA A 26 13.40 -0.92 -15.04
N ASP A 27 12.26 -0.35 -15.42
CA ASP A 27 12.08 1.07 -15.73
C ASP A 27 11.09 1.73 -14.74
N PRO A 28 11.58 2.21 -13.59
CA PRO A 28 10.75 2.81 -12.55
C PRO A 28 10.42 4.28 -12.82
N VAL A 29 9.13 4.61 -12.70
CA VAL A 29 8.61 5.97 -12.72
C VAL A 29 8.12 6.36 -11.32
N VAL A 30 8.75 7.38 -10.74
CA VAL A 30 8.33 7.95 -9.45
C VAL A 30 7.18 8.92 -9.68
N ILE A 31 6.11 8.74 -8.92
CA ILE A 31 4.89 9.53 -8.96
C ILE A 31 4.74 10.23 -7.61
N THR A 32 4.79 11.54 -7.63
CA THR A 32 4.55 12.40 -6.46
C THR A 32 3.09 12.74 -6.27
N ASP A 33 2.31 12.71 -7.36
CA ASP A 33 0.86 12.90 -7.34
C ASP A 33 0.19 11.76 -8.13
N PRO A 34 -0.53 10.84 -7.47
CA PRO A 34 -1.28 9.79 -8.14
C PRO A 34 -2.31 10.31 -9.15
N ALA A 35 -2.78 11.55 -9.03
CA ALA A 35 -3.64 12.16 -10.04
C ALA A 35 -2.90 12.50 -11.34
N ALA A 36 -1.57 12.57 -11.30
CA ALA A 36 -0.69 12.85 -12.43
C ALA A 36 -0.12 11.57 -13.07
N LEU A 37 -0.72 10.40 -12.81
CA LEU A 37 -0.29 9.13 -13.39
C LEU A 37 -0.21 9.22 -14.92
N PRO A 38 0.94 8.91 -15.52
CA PRO A 38 1.06 8.87 -16.97
C PRO A 38 0.33 7.65 -17.52
N GLY A 39 -0.70 7.86 -18.33
CA GLY A 39 -1.38 6.80 -19.06
C GLY A 39 -2.86 7.06 -19.26
N GLU A 40 -3.35 6.77 -20.46
CA GLU A 40 -4.78 6.60 -20.67
C GLU A 40 -5.23 5.31 -19.97
N ALA A 41 -6.38 5.34 -19.30
CA ALA A 41 -6.95 4.14 -18.69
C ALA A 41 -7.06 3.01 -19.73
N GLY A 42 -6.56 1.81 -19.41
CA GLY A 42 -6.57 0.65 -20.31
C GLY A 42 -5.29 0.43 -21.13
N SER A 43 -4.19 1.14 -20.83
CA SER A 43 -2.90 0.90 -21.49
C SER A 43 -2.26 -0.45 -21.12
N ASP A 44 -2.69 -1.10 -20.03
CA ASP A 44 -2.18 -2.39 -19.51
C ASP A 44 -0.64 -2.51 -19.58
N SER A 45 0.05 -1.40 -19.28
CA SER A 45 1.47 -1.21 -19.57
C SER A 45 2.37 -1.23 -18.32
N VAL A 46 1.78 -1.35 -17.13
CA VAL A 46 2.50 -1.30 -15.85
C VAL A 46 2.63 -2.71 -15.27
N ASP A 47 3.85 -3.21 -15.17
CA ASP A 47 4.18 -4.53 -14.65
C ASP A 47 4.23 -4.58 -13.12
N PHE A 48 4.53 -3.45 -12.47
CA PHE A 48 4.49 -3.38 -11.01
C PHE A 48 4.16 -1.98 -10.48
N TYR A 49 3.58 -1.95 -9.27
CA TYR A 49 3.36 -0.73 -8.51
C TYR A 49 3.82 -0.90 -7.07
N ILE A 50 4.68 0.01 -6.59
CA ILE A 50 5.16 0.04 -5.22
C ILE A 50 4.62 1.29 -4.53
N GLN A 51 3.87 1.09 -3.45
CA GLN A 51 3.35 2.16 -2.61
C GLN A 51 4.10 2.20 -1.28
N LEU A 52 5.07 3.10 -1.18
CA LEU A 52 5.90 3.33 0.00
C LEU A 52 5.14 4.13 1.05
N PRO A 53 5.46 3.97 2.34
CA PRO A 53 4.93 4.82 3.37
C PRO A 53 5.45 6.26 3.23
N VAL A 54 4.69 7.19 3.79
CA VAL A 54 5.04 8.59 3.91
C VAL A 54 5.02 9.00 5.37
N THR A 55 5.91 9.92 5.72
CA THR A 55 5.81 10.68 6.96
C THR A 55 4.78 11.77 6.75
N ILE A 56 3.79 11.84 7.63
CA ILE A 56 2.71 12.82 7.56
C ILE A 56 2.87 13.79 8.72
N HIS A 57 2.80 15.09 8.42
CA HIS A 57 2.65 16.15 9.42
C HIS A 57 1.15 16.40 9.67
N PRO A 58 0.59 15.98 10.81
CA PRO A 58 -0.86 16.03 11.02
C PRO A 58 -1.33 17.43 11.41
N GLU A 59 -2.34 17.95 10.73
CA GLU A 59 -2.82 19.32 10.94
C GLU A 59 -4.05 19.39 11.87
N GLY A 60 -4.16 20.47 12.63
CA GLY A 60 -5.36 20.82 13.39
C GLY A 60 -5.15 21.15 14.86
N ASP A 61 -6.07 21.94 15.41
CA ASP A 61 -5.96 22.49 16.77
C ASP A 61 -6.29 21.46 17.86
N THR A 62 -7.00 20.38 17.52
CA THR A 62 -7.40 19.32 18.46
C THR A 62 -6.75 17.99 18.12
N ALA A 63 -6.62 17.09 19.11
CA ALA A 63 -6.11 15.73 18.87
C ALA A 63 -6.96 14.96 17.84
N VAL A 64 -8.29 15.12 17.90
CA VAL A 64 -9.22 14.50 16.93
C VAL A 64 -8.99 15.04 15.53
N ALA A 65 -8.82 16.35 15.37
CA ALA A 65 -8.53 16.97 14.07
C ALA A 65 -7.21 16.45 13.49
N ARG A 66 -6.15 16.36 14.31
CA ARG A 66 -4.85 15.82 13.88
C ARG A 66 -4.93 14.35 13.48
N VAL A 67 -5.64 13.51 14.24
CA VAL A 67 -5.89 12.11 13.86
C VAL A 67 -6.66 12.04 12.54
N GLY A 68 -7.72 12.83 12.37
CA GLY A 68 -8.48 12.89 11.12
C GLY A 68 -7.62 13.33 9.92
N SER A 69 -6.76 14.34 10.10
CA SER A 69 -5.79 14.80 9.10
C SER A 69 -4.83 13.68 8.73
N PHE A 70 -4.26 13.00 9.72
CA PHE A 70 -3.33 11.90 9.52
C PHE A 70 -3.95 10.72 8.75
N LEU A 71 -5.17 10.29 9.13
CA LEU A 71 -5.88 9.24 8.41
C LEU A 71 -6.21 9.65 6.97
N THR A 72 -6.57 10.91 6.75
CA THR A 72 -6.88 11.43 5.41
C THR A 72 -5.65 11.48 4.52
N ALA A 73 -4.59 12.15 4.97
CA ALA A 73 -3.37 12.37 4.20
C ALA A 73 -2.50 11.10 4.09
N GLY A 74 -2.54 10.23 5.09
CA GLY A 74 -1.78 8.99 5.13
C GLY A 74 -2.52 7.82 4.49
N LEU A 75 -3.67 7.45 5.05
CA LEU A 75 -4.34 6.19 4.69
C LEU A 75 -5.30 6.34 3.51
N LEU A 76 -6.23 7.30 3.55
CA LEU A 76 -7.20 7.46 2.46
C LEU A 76 -6.53 7.90 1.14
N ALA A 77 -5.45 8.68 1.23
CA ALA A 77 -4.61 9.00 0.07
C ALA A 77 -4.07 7.73 -0.62
N ARG A 78 -3.72 6.69 0.14
CA ARG A 78 -3.23 5.42 -0.41
C ARG A 78 -4.31 4.62 -1.14
N PHE A 79 -5.54 4.65 -0.64
CA PHE A 79 -6.69 4.06 -1.34
C PHE A 79 -6.91 4.76 -2.68
N ARG A 80 -6.93 6.10 -2.68
CA ARG A 80 -7.07 6.90 -3.90
C ARG A 80 -5.94 6.63 -4.90
N ALA A 81 -4.70 6.49 -4.43
CA ALA A 81 -3.58 6.18 -5.30
C ALA A 81 -3.71 4.80 -5.96
N VAL A 82 -4.09 3.78 -5.18
CA VAL A 82 -4.33 2.43 -5.72
C VAL A 82 -5.44 2.46 -6.76
N ASP A 83 -6.59 3.06 -6.43
CA ASP A 83 -7.75 3.19 -7.34
C ASP A 83 -7.38 3.78 -8.71
N ARG A 84 -6.46 4.75 -8.73
CA ARG A 84 -5.95 5.35 -9.96
C ARG A 84 -4.97 4.48 -10.74
N VAL A 85 -4.23 3.61 -10.06
CA VAL A 85 -3.26 2.70 -10.70
C VAL A 85 -3.94 1.45 -11.26
N LEU A 86 -5.01 0.93 -10.64
CA LEU A 86 -5.67 -0.32 -11.07
C LEU A 86 -5.93 -0.40 -12.59
N PRO A 87 -6.42 0.67 -13.27
CA PRO A 87 -6.76 0.59 -14.70
C PRO A 87 -5.56 0.48 -15.65
N VAL A 88 -4.34 0.82 -15.21
CA VAL A 88 -3.13 0.80 -16.06
C VAL A 88 -2.25 -0.44 -15.83
N LEU A 89 -2.59 -1.26 -14.84
CA LEU A 89 -1.85 -2.48 -14.53
C LEU A 89 -2.04 -3.54 -15.63
N ALA A 90 -0.90 -4.09 -16.06
CA ALA A 90 -0.83 -5.22 -16.96
C ALA A 90 -1.40 -6.50 -16.31
N PRO A 91 -1.88 -7.47 -17.11
CA PRO A 91 -2.16 -8.81 -16.60
C PRO A 91 -0.93 -9.43 -15.93
N GLY A 92 -1.10 -10.04 -14.77
CA GLY A 92 0.01 -10.64 -13.99
C GLY A 92 0.90 -9.64 -13.27
N ALA A 93 0.58 -8.34 -13.30
CA ALA A 93 1.36 -7.32 -12.59
C ALA A 93 1.46 -7.58 -11.09
N THR A 94 2.44 -6.95 -10.42
CA THR A 94 2.60 -7.03 -8.97
C THR A 94 2.39 -5.67 -8.29
N VAL A 95 1.49 -5.61 -7.31
CA VAL A 95 1.29 -4.46 -6.43
C VAL A 95 1.92 -4.74 -5.07
N VAL A 96 2.83 -3.90 -4.62
CA VAL A 96 3.48 -3.97 -3.31
C VAL A 96 3.06 -2.79 -2.45
N LEU A 97 2.29 -3.06 -1.40
CA LEU A 97 1.85 -2.08 -0.42
C LEU A 97 2.76 -2.16 0.81
N VAL A 98 3.66 -1.18 0.96
CA VAL A 98 4.60 -1.15 2.08
C VAL A 98 3.95 -0.44 3.28
N SER A 99 3.88 -1.14 4.41
CA SER A 99 3.25 -0.65 5.65
C SER A 99 4.10 0.40 6.35
N GLY A 100 3.54 1.08 7.36
CA GLY A 100 4.30 1.96 8.24
C GLY A 100 4.28 3.44 7.89
N ASN A 101 3.15 3.98 7.44
CA ASN A 101 2.93 5.43 7.57
C ASN A 101 3.08 5.79 9.06
N THR A 102 3.90 6.80 9.36
CA THR A 102 4.11 7.30 10.72
C THR A 102 3.83 8.79 10.77
N PRO A 103 3.18 9.28 11.84
CA PRO A 103 3.21 10.72 12.12
C PRO A 103 4.65 11.13 12.43
N ASP A 104 5.04 12.35 12.08
CA ASP A 104 6.30 12.94 12.55
C ASP A 104 6.24 13.31 14.04
N GLU A 105 5.04 13.54 14.58
CA GLU A 105 4.77 13.73 16.00
C GLU A 105 4.43 12.40 16.73
N MET A 106 5.29 11.98 17.67
CA MET A 106 5.08 10.80 18.51
C MET A 106 3.89 10.91 19.50
N SER A 107 3.26 12.08 19.63
CA SER A 107 2.22 12.38 20.62
C SER A 107 0.79 12.11 20.16
N LEU A 108 0.58 11.61 18.94
CA LEU A 108 -0.75 11.19 18.52
C LEU A 108 -1.09 9.83 19.11
N PRO A 109 -2.33 9.62 19.60
CA PRO A 109 -2.82 8.29 19.90
C PRO A 109 -2.92 7.52 18.59
N ASP A 110 -1.82 6.87 18.23
CA ASP A 110 -1.60 6.21 16.95
C ASP A 110 -1.57 4.69 17.14
N ASP A 111 -2.56 3.98 16.59
CA ASP A 111 -2.59 2.52 16.63
C ASP A 111 -2.03 1.92 15.34
N GLN A 112 -0.82 1.37 15.44
CA GLN A 112 -0.14 0.69 14.34
C GLN A 112 -0.94 -0.51 13.81
N HIS A 113 -1.68 -1.21 14.66
CA HIS A 113 -2.46 -2.37 14.27
C HIS A 113 -3.63 -1.96 13.37
N SER A 114 -4.40 -0.93 13.75
CA SER A 114 -5.49 -0.39 12.94
C SER A 114 -5.02 0.06 11.55
N ARG A 115 -3.86 0.71 11.46
CA ARG A 115 -3.31 1.13 10.14
C ARG A 115 -2.95 -0.07 9.27
N LEU A 116 -2.34 -1.09 9.87
CA LEU A 116 -1.99 -2.32 9.15
C LEU A 116 -3.27 -3.04 8.69
N ALA A 117 -4.28 -3.15 9.54
CA ALA A 117 -5.57 -3.75 9.19
C ALA A 117 -6.24 -3.04 8.00
N LEU A 118 -6.22 -1.71 7.99
CA LEU A 118 -6.78 -0.93 6.87
C LEU A 118 -5.96 -1.07 5.58
N LEU A 119 -4.64 -1.23 5.67
CA LEU A 119 -3.81 -1.55 4.51
C LEU A 119 -4.10 -2.95 3.97
N HIS A 120 -4.39 -3.92 4.84
CA HIS A 120 -4.87 -5.24 4.43
C HIS A 120 -6.25 -5.19 3.78
N LEU A 121 -7.15 -4.33 4.27
CA LEU A 121 -8.44 -4.08 3.61
C LEU A 121 -8.24 -3.52 2.20
N LEU A 122 -7.34 -2.55 2.01
CA LEU A 122 -6.97 -2.05 0.68
C LEU A 122 -6.45 -3.17 -0.23
N ALA A 123 -5.54 -4.00 0.29
CA ALA A 123 -5.01 -5.14 -0.46
C ALA A 123 -6.11 -6.12 -0.87
N HIS A 124 -7.07 -6.38 0.03
CA HIS A 124 -8.20 -7.26 -0.25
C HIS A 124 -9.11 -6.69 -1.36
N ALA A 125 -9.46 -5.41 -1.26
CA ALA A 125 -10.26 -4.73 -2.28
C ALA A 125 -9.57 -4.74 -3.66
N ALA A 126 -8.28 -4.42 -3.72
CA ALA A 126 -7.53 -4.44 -4.98
C ALA A 126 -7.45 -5.84 -5.61
N ARG A 127 -7.30 -6.90 -4.80
CA ARG A 127 -7.31 -8.29 -5.30
C ARG A 127 -8.67 -8.68 -5.87
N ALA A 128 -9.76 -8.25 -5.24
CA ALA A 128 -11.10 -8.54 -5.70
C ALA A 128 -11.37 -7.89 -7.07
N GLU A 129 -10.98 -6.62 -7.23
CA GLU A 129 -11.12 -5.88 -8.49
C GLU A 129 -10.28 -6.47 -9.62
N LEU A 130 -9.04 -6.88 -9.33
CA LEU A 130 -8.06 -7.34 -10.32
C LEU A 130 -8.01 -8.86 -10.51
N ALA A 131 -9.00 -9.60 -9.98
CA ALA A 131 -9.01 -11.05 -10.02
C ALA A 131 -8.90 -11.62 -11.44
N THR A 132 -9.56 -10.97 -12.41
CA THR A 132 -9.55 -11.37 -13.83
C THR A 132 -8.25 -11.06 -14.54
N LYS A 133 -7.47 -10.08 -14.05
CA LYS A 133 -6.15 -9.72 -14.57
C LYS A 133 -5.02 -10.55 -13.93
N HIS A 134 -5.32 -11.42 -12.98
CA HIS A 134 -4.31 -12.21 -12.23
C HIS A 134 -3.20 -11.35 -11.58
N VAL A 135 -3.53 -10.13 -11.15
CA VAL A 135 -2.55 -9.25 -10.47
C VAL A 135 -2.24 -9.77 -9.07
N HIS A 136 -0.96 -9.81 -8.72
CA HIS A 136 -0.49 -10.20 -7.40
C HIS A 136 -0.40 -8.97 -6.48
N VAL A 137 -1.22 -8.91 -5.43
CA VAL A 137 -1.13 -7.83 -4.43
C VAL A 137 -0.46 -8.35 -3.17
N LYS A 138 0.61 -7.68 -2.71
CA LYS A 138 1.42 -8.05 -1.54
C LYS A 138 1.44 -6.89 -0.55
N VAL A 139 1.34 -7.19 0.75
CA VAL A 139 1.56 -6.22 1.84
C VAL A 139 2.89 -6.59 2.49
N VAL A 140 3.79 -5.62 2.61
CA VAL A 140 5.18 -5.83 3.06
C VAL A 140 5.50 -4.84 4.18
N SER A 141 6.23 -5.28 5.22
CA SER A 141 6.67 -4.40 6.30
C SER A 141 7.66 -3.34 5.82
N SER A 142 7.56 -2.09 6.32
CA SER A 142 8.57 -1.05 6.06
C SER A 142 9.95 -1.35 6.61
N GLN A 143 10.05 -2.30 7.56
CA GLN A 143 11.32 -2.77 8.12
C GLN A 143 12.13 -3.62 7.13
N ARG A 144 11.50 -4.10 6.05
CA ARG A 144 12.20 -4.80 4.98
C ARG A 144 13.16 -3.85 4.26
N SER A 145 14.27 -4.42 3.83
CA SER A 145 15.26 -3.70 3.03
C SER A 145 14.70 -3.32 1.66
N ASP A 146 15.29 -2.29 1.06
CA ASP A 146 14.87 -1.82 -0.26
C ASP A 146 15.07 -2.92 -1.33
N GLN A 147 16.11 -3.77 -1.20
CA GLN A 147 16.33 -4.95 -2.05
C GLN A 147 15.24 -6.01 -1.92
N GLU A 148 14.79 -6.32 -0.69
CA GLU A 148 13.68 -7.25 -0.48
C GLU A 148 12.39 -6.72 -1.12
N ILE A 149 12.12 -5.41 -1.00
CA ILE A 149 10.94 -4.80 -1.62
C ILE A 149 11.00 -4.89 -3.15
N VAL A 150 12.17 -4.62 -3.76
CA VAL A 150 12.39 -4.81 -5.20
C VAL A 150 12.14 -6.28 -5.60
N HIS A 151 12.67 -7.23 -4.82
CA HIS A 151 12.46 -8.65 -5.09
C HIS A 151 10.98 -9.06 -5.05
N TYR A 152 10.20 -8.51 -4.11
CA TYR A 152 8.75 -8.73 -4.07
C TYR A 152 8.05 -8.18 -5.32
N ALA A 153 8.44 -6.99 -5.78
CA ALA A 153 7.84 -6.29 -6.92
C ALA A 153 8.13 -7.00 -8.25
N LEU A 154 9.31 -7.60 -8.40
CA LEU A 154 9.71 -8.34 -9.60
C LEU A 154 9.31 -9.83 -9.57
N GLY A 155 8.36 -10.20 -8.70
CA GLY A 155 7.75 -11.54 -8.69
C GLY A 155 8.48 -12.61 -7.88
N GLY A 156 9.66 -12.34 -7.30
CA GLY A 156 10.48 -13.37 -6.62
C GLY A 156 9.93 -13.88 -5.27
N GLY A 157 8.92 -13.23 -4.70
CA GLY A 157 8.49 -13.48 -3.32
C GLY A 157 7.59 -14.70 -3.05
N ASP A 158 7.48 -15.69 -3.94
CA ASP A 158 6.63 -16.88 -3.70
C ASP A 158 7.35 -18.02 -2.95
N GLU A 159 8.69 -18.06 -2.93
CA GLU A 159 9.45 -19.19 -2.34
C GLU A 159 9.77 -19.06 -0.84
N ALA A 160 9.45 -17.94 -0.17
CA ALA A 160 9.84 -17.72 1.23
C ALA A 160 8.70 -17.13 2.09
N GLN A 161 7.65 -17.93 2.32
CA GLN A 161 6.70 -17.72 3.43
C GLN A 161 7.35 -18.08 4.80
N SER A 162 8.60 -17.65 5.05
CA SER A 162 9.31 -17.99 6.27
C SER A 162 9.17 -16.89 7.33
N HIS A 163 8.10 -17.03 8.13
CA HIS A 163 8.03 -16.97 9.60
C HIS A 163 7.92 -15.69 10.49
N PRO A 164 8.02 -14.42 10.03
CA PRO A 164 7.47 -13.27 10.81
C PRO A 164 6.05 -12.86 10.40
N ASP A 165 5.74 -12.91 9.09
CA ASP A 165 4.48 -12.37 8.55
C ASP A 165 3.22 -13.16 8.96
N MET A 166 3.38 -14.39 9.48
CA MET A 166 2.23 -15.22 9.88
C MET A 166 1.55 -14.67 11.13
N GLN A 167 2.31 -14.11 12.07
CA GLN A 167 1.80 -13.52 13.31
C GLN A 167 1.10 -12.18 13.03
N ASP A 168 1.73 -11.33 12.23
CA ASP A 168 1.17 -10.04 11.81
C ASP A 168 -0.09 -10.24 10.96
N ARG A 169 -0.07 -11.21 10.03
CA ARG A 169 -1.23 -11.57 9.21
C ARG A 169 -2.36 -12.19 10.04
N ALA A 170 -2.04 -13.02 11.02
CA ALA A 170 -3.04 -13.57 11.94
C ALA A 170 -3.66 -12.46 12.80
N SER A 171 -2.85 -11.56 13.36
CA SER A 171 -3.33 -10.42 14.15
C SER A 171 -4.19 -9.46 13.32
N ALA A 172 -3.77 -9.15 12.09
CA ALA A 172 -4.50 -8.29 11.18
C ALA A 172 -5.79 -8.96 10.67
N ALA A 173 -5.78 -10.27 10.46
CA ALA A 173 -6.98 -11.02 10.11
C ALA A 173 -8.00 -11.02 11.26
N THR A 174 -7.55 -11.21 12.51
CA THR A 174 -8.39 -11.08 13.70
C THR A 174 -8.93 -9.65 13.84
N ALA A 175 -8.07 -8.64 13.77
CA ALA A 175 -8.47 -7.24 13.84
C ALA A 175 -9.46 -6.85 12.72
N TYR A 176 -9.30 -7.40 11.51
CA TYR A 176 -10.26 -7.20 10.42
C TYR A 176 -11.59 -7.90 10.68
N GLN A 177 -11.59 -9.12 11.24
CA GLN A 177 -12.82 -9.81 11.62
C GLN A 177 -13.56 -9.05 12.72
N ASP A 178 -12.84 -8.53 13.70
CA ASP A 178 -13.38 -7.75 14.81
C ASP A 178 -13.97 -6.44 14.29
N TRP A 179 -13.22 -5.69 13.47
CA TRP A 179 -13.71 -4.48 12.82
C TRP A 179 -14.94 -4.76 11.94
N ARG A 180 -14.93 -5.85 11.15
CA ARG A 180 -16.07 -6.24 10.32
C ARG A 180 -17.29 -6.56 11.18
N ALA A 181 -17.10 -7.24 12.32
CA ALA A 181 -18.17 -7.54 13.26
C ALA A 181 -18.73 -6.26 13.91
N GLU A 182 -17.87 -5.31 14.28
CA GLU A 182 -18.27 -4.02 14.84
C GLU A 182 -19.04 -3.16 13.82
N VAL A 183 -18.52 -3.02 12.60
CA VAL A 183 -19.17 -2.23 11.54
C VAL A 183 -20.49 -2.84 11.09
N MET A 184 -20.56 -4.16 10.95
CA MET A 184 -21.82 -4.84 10.59
C MET A 184 -22.79 -4.93 11.77
N GLY A 185 -22.29 -4.91 13.01
CA GLY A 185 -23.10 -4.86 14.23
C GLY A 185 -23.80 -3.51 14.44
N LEU A 186 -23.22 -2.42 13.95
CA LEU A 186 -23.83 -1.09 13.97
C LEU A 186 -25.02 -0.95 13.00
N VAL A 187 -25.13 -1.81 11.99
CA VAL A 187 -26.27 -1.84 11.05
C VAL A 187 -27.51 -2.54 11.66
N GLY A 188 -27.34 -3.21 12.81
CA GLY A 188 -28.40 -3.98 13.48
C GLY A 188 -29.16 -3.25 14.59
N ILE A 189 -28.88 -1.98 14.87
CA ILE A 189 -29.56 -1.19 15.93
C ILE A 189 -30.40 -0.06 15.31
N GLU A 190 -31.27 -0.43 14.37
CA GLU A 190 -32.50 0.32 14.08
C GLU A 190 -33.62 -0.70 13.87
N SER A 191 -34.29 -1.09 14.96
CA SER A 191 -35.65 -1.66 14.98
C SER A 191 -36.20 -1.57 16.40
#